data_AF-A0A3S5YAY3-F1
#
_entry.id   AF-A0A3S5YAY3-F1
#
_cell.length_a   1.000
_cell.length_b   1.000
_cell.length_c   1.000
_cell.angle_alpha   90.00
_cell.angle_beta   90.00
_cell.angle_gamma   90.00
#
_symmetry.space_group_name_H-M   'P 1'
#
loop_
_entity.id
_entity.type
_entity.pdbx_description
1 polymer ?
#
loop_
_entity_poly.entity_id
_entity_poly.type
_entity_poly.pdbx_seq_one_letter_code
_entity_poly.pdbx_strand_id
1 'polypeptide(L)'
;MLLLVVGVVAGRSAIGDDASVRAGREYGSNQAVMYNQINHGDPSDHELVQWCSEGAELSATTQIWYRGGVIQVGELDRKRFADGCFESYRDGVR
;
A
#
# COMPACT_ATOMS: atom_id res chain seq x y z
N MET A 1 -28.07 -4.97 35.95
CA MET A 1 -27.27 -6.01 35.26
C MET A 1 -27.75 -6.11 33.83
N LEU A 2 -26.96 -5.66 32.85
CA LEU A 2 -26.49 -6.43 31.68
C LEU A 2 -25.70 -5.48 30.77
N LEU A 3 -24.38 -5.64 30.79
CA LEU A 3 -23.44 -5.04 29.83
C LEU A 3 -23.61 -5.76 28.49
N LEU A 4 -24.04 -5.05 27.45
CA LEU A 4 -24.01 -5.57 26.10
C LEU A 4 -22.56 -5.49 25.59
N VAL A 5 -21.89 -6.63 25.63
CA VAL A 5 -20.59 -6.87 25.03
C VAL A 5 -20.72 -6.61 23.53
N VAL A 6 -20.18 -5.49 23.05
CA VAL A 6 -19.99 -5.26 21.63
C VAL A 6 -18.94 -6.25 21.17
N GLY A 7 -19.41 -7.35 20.58
CA GLY A 7 -18.54 -8.37 20.01
C GLY A 7 -17.65 -7.75 18.95
N VAL A 8 -16.37 -7.61 19.26
CA VAL A 8 -15.32 -7.39 18.28
C VAL A 8 -15.32 -8.60 17.38
N VAL A 9 -16.00 -8.50 16.23
CA VAL A 9 -15.82 -9.45 15.14
C VAL A 9 -14.43 -9.15 14.57
N ALA A 10 -13.42 -9.76 15.18
CA ALA A 10 -12.15 -10.01 14.56
C ALA A 10 -12.40 -10.98 13.40
N GLY A 11 -12.86 -10.41 12.28
CA GLY A 11 -12.98 -11.11 11.01
C GLY A 11 -11.59 -11.55 10.58
N ARG A 12 -11.27 -12.81 10.88
CA ARG A 12 -10.15 -13.55 10.29
C ARG A 12 -10.35 -13.63 8.78
N SER A 13 -9.87 -12.64 8.05
CA SER A 13 -9.66 -12.72 6.60
C SER A 13 -8.25 -13.19 6.34
N ALA A 14 -7.99 -14.48 6.59
CA ALA A 14 -6.80 -15.14 6.09
C ALA A 14 -7.16 -15.85 4.77
N ILE A 15 -6.27 -15.70 3.77
CA ILE A 15 -6.18 -16.43 2.50
C ILE A 15 -6.99 -15.78 1.34
N GLY A 16 -6.40 -14.80 0.65
CA GLY A 16 -6.97 -14.27 -0.60
C GLY A 16 -6.05 -13.34 -1.38
N ASP A 17 -5.54 -12.28 -0.76
CA ASP A 17 -4.50 -11.38 -1.29
C ASP A 17 -4.01 -10.55 -0.11
N ASP A 18 -2.71 -10.36 0.04
CA ASP A 18 -2.16 -9.50 1.09
C ASP A 18 -2.65 -8.05 0.86
N ALA A 19 -3.47 -7.54 1.79
CA ALA A 19 -4.07 -6.21 1.70
C ALA A 19 -3.00 -5.12 1.56
N SER A 20 -1.87 -5.26 2.26
CA SER A 20 -0.77 -4.31 2.19
C SER A 20 -0.11 -4.35 0.81
N VAL A 21 0.11 -5.54 0.23
CA VAL A 21 0.61 -5.67 -1.16
C VAL A 21 -0.35 -5.00 -2.15
N ARG A 22 -1.66 -5.25 -2.05
CA ARG A 22 -2.64 -4.66 -2.95
C ARG A 22 -2.72 -3.14 -2.83
N ALA A 23 -2.75 -2.62 -1.61
CA ALA A 23 -2.69 -1.19 -1.35
C ALA A 23 -1.39 -0.60 -1.92
N GLY A 24 -0.26 -1.30 -1.75
CA GLY A 24 1.02 -0.95 -2.33
C GLY A 24 0.98 -0.84 -3.85
N ARG A 25 0.41 -1.85 -4.54
CA ARG A 25 0.26 -1.83 -6.00
C ARG A 25 -0.56 -0.64 -6.49
N GLU A 26 -1.68 -0.34 -5.84
CA GLU A 26 -2.50 0.82 -6.20
C GLU A 26 -1.75 2.14 -5.99
N TYR A 27 -1.00 2.25 -4.89
CA TYR A 27 -0.14 3.40 -4.64
C TYR A 27 0.94 3.53 -5.72
N GLY A 28 1.68 2.46 -6.03
CA GLY A 28 2.71 2.44 -7.07
C GLY A 28 2.18 2.81 -8.46
N SER A 29 1.02 2.27 -8.84
CA SER A 29 0.32 2.65 -10.07
C SER A 29 0.06 4.16 -10.15
N ASN A 30 -0.42 4.77 -9.06
CA ASN A 30 -0.70 6.20 -9.02
C ASN A 30 0.58 7.03 -9.12
N GLN A 31 1.64 6.62 -8.41
CA GLN A 31 2.94 7.28 -8.49
C GLN A 31 3.55 7.20 -9.90
N ALA A 32 3.39 6.08 -10.61
CA ALA A 32 3.83 5.94 -12.00
C ALA A 32 3.17 6.95 -12.93
N VAL A 33 1.84 7.12 -12.81
CA VAL A 33 1.09 8.11 -13.59
C VAL A 33 1.60 9.51 -13.32
N MET A 34 1.80 9.87 -12.05
CA MET A 34 2.35 11.19 -11.68
C MET A 34 3.78 11.40 -12.19
N TYR A 35 4.62 10.37 -12.08
CA TYR A 35 6.01 10.44 -12.51
C TYR A 35 6.13 10.73 -14.01
N ASN A 36 5.39 9.99 -14.84
CA ASN A 36 5.39 10.13 -16.29
C ASN A 36 4.82 11.47 -16.78
N GLN A 37 4.02 12.16 -15.96
CA GLN A 37 3.52 13.50 -16.28
C GLN A 37 4.56 14.60 -16.06
N ILE A 38 5.56 14.36 -15.21
CA ILE A 38 6.51 15.37 -14.74
C ILE A 38 7.93 15.10 -15.28
N ASN A 39 8.28 13.84 -15.51
CA ASN A 39 9.62 13.39 -15.88
C ASN A 39 9.61 12.73 -17.26
N HIS A 40 10.77 12.73 -17.92
CA HIS A 40 10.95 12.22 -19.28
C HIS A 40 11.97 11.07 -19.38
N GLY A 41 12.46 10.54 -18.25
CA GLY A 41 13.44 9.46 -18.23
C GLY A 41 13.09 8.42 -17.17
N ASP A 42 13.61 7.20 -17.36
CA ASP A 42 13.25 6.07 -16.50
C ASP A 42 14.00 6.16 -15.16
N PRO A 43 13.31 6.02 -14.02
CA PRO A 43 13.95 5.92 -12.73
C PRO A 43 14.66 4.57 -12.60
N SER A 44 15.77 4.56 -11.86
CA SER A 44 16.45 3.31 -11.53
C SER A 44 15.64 2.48 -10.53
N ASP A 45 15.83 1.16 -10.54
CA ASP A 45 15.19 0.27 -9.55
C ASP A 45 15.55 0.68 -8.12
N HIS A 46 16.76 1.18 -7.89
CA HIS A 46 17.18 1.68 -6.57
C HIS A 46 16.33 2.87 -6.11
N GLU A 47 16.11 3.85 -6.98
CA GLU A 47 15.26 5.02 -6.67
C GLU A 47 13.82 4.58 -6.37
N LEU A 48 13.27 3.68 -7.19
CA LEU A 48 11.93 3.15 -6.99
C LEU A 48 11.78 2.41 -5.65
N VAL A 49 12.76 1.58 -5.28
CA VAL A 49 12.78 0.89 -3.98
C VAL A 49 12.80 1.91 -2.83
N GLN A 50 13.65 2.94 -2.93
CA GLN A 50 13.75 3.97 -1.90
C GLN A 50 12.42 4.71 -1.74
N TRP A 51 11.83 5.21 -2.83
CA TRP A 51 10.57 5.96 -2.79
C TRP A 51 9.40 5.12 -2.28
N CYS A 52 9.33 3.84 -2.67
CA CYS A 52 8.30 2.93 -2.16
C CYS A 52 8.48 2.61 -0.68
N SER A 53 9.72 2.52 -0.19
CA SER A 53 9.99 2.37 1.24
C SER A 53 9.56 3.62 2.03
N GLU A 54 9.89 4.82 1.54
CA GLU A 54 9.48 6.09 2.16
C GLU A 54 7.94 6.24 2.14
N GLY A 55 7.32 5.92 1.00
CA GLY A 55 5.86 5.93 0.86
C GLY A 55 5.16 4.96 1.82
N ALA A 56 5.75 3.79 2.07
CA ALA A 56 5.24 2.82 3.04
C ALA A 56 5.29 3.36 4.49
N GLU A 57 6.39 4.02 4.87
CA GLU A 57 6.51 4.64 6.20
C GLU A 57 5.49 5.75 6.42
N LEU A 58 5.31 6.62 5.41
CA LEU A 58 4.30 7.68 5.45
C LEU A 58 2.90 7.08 5.57
N SER A 59 2.58 6.09 4.74
CA SER A 59 1.28 5.43 4.69
C SER A 59 0.92 4.73 6.00
N ALA A 60 1.90 4.13 6.70
CA ALA A 60 1.67 3.39 7.94
C ALA A 60 1.12 4.23 9.10
N THR A 61 1.25 5.56 9.02
CA THR A 61 0.74 6.51 10.04
C THR A 61 -0.70 6.97 9.79
N THR A 62 -1.32 6.49 8.71
CA THR A 62 -2.65 6.91 8.26
C THR A 62 -3.54 5.72 7.95
N GLN A 63 -4.84 5.96 7.81
CA GLN A 63 -5.78 4.97 7.30
C GLN A 63 -5.66 4.93 5.77
N ILE A 64 -5.47 3.73 5.20
CA ILE A 64 -5.27 3.56 3.75
C ILE A 64 -6.53 2.97 3.12
N TRP A 65 -7.10 3.72 2.18
CA TRP A 65 -8.23 3.27 1.35
C TRP A 65 -7.69 2.73 0.03
N TYR A 66 -8.10 1.52 -0.31
CA TYR A 66 -7.73 0.85 -1.56
C TYR A 66 -8.97 0.12 -2.12
N ARG A 67 -8.95 -0.33 -3.38
CA ARG A 67 -10.15 -0.95 -4.00
C ARG A 67 -10.67 -2.19 -3.25
N GLY A 68 -9.81 -2.85 -2.47
CA GLY A 68 -10.17 -4.02 -1.66
C GLY A 68 -10.71 -3.71 -0.27
N GLY A 69 -10.73 -2.44 0.15
CA GLY A 69 -11.25 -2.05 1.46
C GLY A 69 -10.38 -0.98 2.12
N VAL A 70 -10.24 -1.10 3.43
CA VAL A 70 -9.50 -0.12 4.24
C VAL A 70 -8.55 -0.82 5.20
N ILE A 71 -7.32 -0.32 5.29
CA ILE A 71 -6.31 -0.75 6.26
C ILE A 71 -6.30 0.30 7.37
N GLN A 72 -6.48 -0.12 8.62
CA GLN A 72 -6.48 0.81 9.74
C GLN A 72 -5.05 1.26 10.09
N VAL A 73 -4.96 2.36 10.83
CA VAL A 73 -3.67 2.88 11.32
C VAL A 73 -2.96 1.79 12.13
N GLY A 74 -1.69 1.52 11.79
CA GLY A 74 -0.86 0.52 12.46
C GLY A 74 -1.05 -0.92 11.97
N GLU A 75 -2.02 -1.21 11.10
CA GLU A 75 -2.22 -2.56 10.51
C GLU A 75 -1.43 -2.78 9.21
N LEU A 76 -0.86 -1.71 8.65
CA LEU A 76 -0.10 -1.78 7.41
C LEU A 76 1.23 -2.52 7.59
N ASP A 77 1.43 -3.61 6.83
CA ASP A 77 2.75 -4.21 6.67
C ASP A 77 3.53 -3.38 5.64
N ARG A 78 4.47 -2.58 6.16
CA ARG A 78 5.29 -1.66 5.37
C ARG A 78 6.08 -2.36 4.28
N LYS A 79 6.64 -3.54 4.57
CA LYS A 79 7.48 -4.26 3.61
C LYS A 79 6.63 -4.77 2.46
N ARG A 80 5.51 -5.41 2.79
CA ARG A 80 4.54 -5.92 1.80
C ARG A 80 3.97 -4.80 0.94
N PHE A 81 3.67 -3.65 1.55
CA PHE A 81 3.25 -2.46 0.82
C PHE A 81 4.34 -1.96 -0.14
N ALA A 82 5.57 -1.82 0.34
CA ALA A 82 6.70 -1.36 -0.47
C ALA A 82 6.97 -2.32 -1.65
N ASP A 83 6.88 -3.63 -1.43
CA ASP A 83 7.05 -4.65 -2.48
C ASP A 83 5.97 -4.48 -3.58
N GLY A 84 4.70 -4.32 -3.20
CA GLY A 84 3.60 -4.09 -4.14
C GLY A 84 3.72 -2.74 -4.88
N CYS A 85 4.15 -1.70 -4.18
CA CYS A 85 4.45 -0.39 -4.76
C CYS A 85 5.54 -0.50 -5.82
N PHE A 86 6.65 -1.15 -5.50
CA PHE A 86 7.78 -1.28 -6.40
C PHE A 86 7.39 -2.03 -7.67
N GLU A 87 6.71 -3.18 -7.52
CA GLU A 87 6.21 -3.97 -8.66
C GLU A 87 5.39 -3.10 -9.61
N SER A 88 4.35 -2.43 -9.10
CA SER A 88 3.45 -1.66 -9.97
C SER A 88 4.04 -0.35 -10.46
N TYR A 89 4.91 0.32 -9.69
CA TYR A 89 5.52 1.58 -10.09
C TYR A 89 6.51 1.32 -11.22
N ARG A 90 7.39 0.32 -11.06
CA ARG A 90 8.37 -0.06 -12.07
C ARG A 90 7.72 -0.46 -13.39
N ASP A 91 6.62 -1.20 -13.34
CA ASP A 91 5.87 -1.61 -14.54
C ASP A 91 5.16 -0.43 -15.22
N GLY A 92 4.86 0.64 -14.49
CA GLY A 92 4.17 1.81 -15.02
C GLY A 92 5.08 2.92 -15.58
N VAL A 93 6.37 2.93 -15.25
CA VAL A 93 7.37 3.91 -15.73
C VAL A 93 8.34 3.33 -16.76
N ARG A 94 8.02 2.15 -17.30
CA ARG A 94 8.79 1.46 -18.33
C ARG A 94 7.94 1.14 -19.54
#